data_AF-A0A7W0YBJ3-F1
#
_entry.id   AF-A0A7W0YBJ3-F1
#
_cell.length_a   1.000
_cell.length_b   1.000
_cell.length_c   1.000
_cell.angle_alpha   90.00
_cell.angle_beta   90.00
_cell.angle_gamma   90.00
#
_symmetry.space_group_name_H-M   'P 1'
#
loop_
_entity.id
_entity.type
_entity.pdbx_description
1 polymer ?
#
loop_
_entity_poly.entity_id
_entity_poly.type
_entity_poly.pdbx_seq_one_letter_code
_entity_poly.pdbx_strand_id
1 'polypeptide(L)'
;MLVAWAGLVGCSNLELDPAPTVIHARFDPDAGIVPMPTDVLRDKSLGRLNLPNDTDKELAKLNDAEREFYTYLETLDGWSSLMSATVEFTGEIDPSSIEGDNLQVWHWTGTPERVTDVRVTLSSDAKLVTIDPPRTGWRRGDQYAVVLRGGATGAAGKLGEKVECDAAFYFLRQTERLDTPEHDRAIPGDTREERIANTLRLEGIRKDLAPMFDFFETRQLPRKDVAALWQFTVTTRTELAMDKASQRMPLPINLMLSPQTGKVDVPLAPWDSPVEAEAKPRLAEFDGFGLSSAQLFEFTAPVDPATINTSTVKLYQLGGAQPELVPSTIELLDDRMHVVVRPVEGRLLEKTSYVIGLSPSIRDATQQPIVLMPAGHFLRANASMLQDGASKIHAVDLDSAQRIEGARTLLAPALDAVGRDATLAAWPFTTMEIKAPLASA
;
A
#
# COMPACT_ATOMS: atom_id res chain seq x y z
N MET A 1 -12.94 -48.40 -72.46
CA MET A 1 -12.70 -47.01 -72.01
C MET A 1 -13.53 -46.81 -70.74
N LEU A 2 -12.91 -47.06 -69.59
CA LEU A 2 -13.52 -47.03 -68.25
C LEU A 2 -12.75 -45.99 -67.46
N VAL A 3 -13.43 -44.92 -67.04
CA VAL A 3 -12.84 -43.80 -66.29
C VAL A 3 -12.93 -44.14 -64.80
N ALA A 4 -11.78 -44.26 -64.14
CA ALA A 4 -11.66 -44.39 -62.70
C ALA A 4 -11.70 -43.00 -62.04
N TRP A 5 -12.67 -42.78 -61.17
CA TRP A 5 -12.71 -41.62 -60.27
C TRP A 5 -11.96 -41.97 -58.99
N ALA A 6 -10.82 -41.31 -58.77
CA ALA A 6 -10.12 -41.31 -57.49
C ALA A 6 -10.69 -40.19 -56.61
N GLY A 7 -11.39 -40.55 -55.54
CA GLY A 7 -11.81 -39.61 -54.51
C GLY A 7 -10.63 -39.23 -53.61
N LEU A 8 -10.15 -37.99 -53.74
CA LEU A 8 -9.35 -37.34 -52.71
C LEU A 8 -10.28 -36.96 -51.54
N VAL A 9 -10.16 -37.67 -50.42
CA VAL A 9 -10.66 -37.18 -49.14
C VAL A 9 -9.62 -36.19 -48.62
N GLY A 10 -9.90 -34.90 -48.81
CA GLY A 10 -9.11 -33.83 -48.22
C GLY A 10 -9.24 -33.84 -46.70
N CYS A 11 -8.11 -33.72 -46.01
CA CYS A 11 -8.08 -33.40 -44.59
C CYS A 11 -8.83 -32.08 -44.38
N SER A 12 -9.99 -32.13 -43.72
CA SER A 12 -10.66 -30.93 -43.24
C SER A 12 -9.72 -30.21 -42.29
N ASN A 13 -9.42 -28.96 -42.63
CA ASN A 13 -8.70 -28.01 -41.80
C ASN A 13 -9.39 -27.98 -40.42
N LEU A 14 -8.73 -28.50 -39.38
CA LEU A 14 -9.15 -28.33 -37.99
C LEU A 14 -8.87 -26.87 -37.65
N GLU A 15 -9.82 -25.99 -37.98
CA GLU A 15 -9.87 -24.67 -37.36
C GLU A 15 -10.09 -24.92 -35.87
N LEU A 16 -9.01 -24.74 -35.09
CA LEU A 16 -9.11 -24.71 -33.63
C LEU A 16 -10.07 -23.57 -33.28
N ASP A 17 -11.08 -23.87 -32.46
CA ASP A 17 -11.92 -22.83 -31.89
C ASP A 17 -11.02 -21.73 -31.28
N PRO A 18 -11.38 -20.45 -31.44
CA PRO A 18 -10.61 -19.37 -30.83
C PRO A 18 -10.51 -19.65 -29.33
N ALA A 19 -9.29 -19.57 -28.79
CA ALA A 19 -9.07 -19.80 -27.38
C ALA A 19 -10.03 -18.91 -26.57
N PRO A 20 -10.75 -19.47 -25.57
CA PRO A 20 -11.66 -18.68 -24.78
C PRO A 20 -10.89 -17.51 -24.16
N THR A 21 -11.48 -16.32 -24.17
CA THR A 21 -10.89 -15.16 -23.50
C THR A 21 -10.92 -15.44 -22.00
N VAL A 22 -9.73 -15.61 -21.40
CA VAL A 22 -9.52 -15.84 -19.98
C VAL A 22 -8.79 -14.65 -19.41
N ILE A 23 -9.24 -14.18 -18.24
CA ILE A 23 -8.57 -13.17 -17.46
C ILE A 23 -7.73 -13.87 -16.39
N HIS A 24 -6.47 -13.49 -16.25
CA HIS A 24 -5.62 -14.05 -15.21
C HIS A 24 -5.47 -13.06 -14.06
N ALA A 25 -5.64 -13.56 -12.83
CA ALA A 25 -5.13 -12.90 -11.64
C ALA A 25 -3.60 -13.01 -11.66
N ARG A 26 -2.93 -11.85 -11.69
CA ARG A 26 -1.51 -11.79 -12.04
C ARG A 26 -0.63 -12.28 -10.90
N PHE A 27 0.31 -13.14 -11.26
CA PHE A 27 1.39 -13.60 -10.38
C PHE A 27 2.58 -13.98 -11.24
N ASP A 28 3.50 -13.02 -11.38
CA ASP A 28 4.75 -13.11 -12.12
C ASP A 28 5.88 -12.49 -11.27
N PRO A 29 6.52 -13.30 -10.41
CA PRO A 29 7.63 -12.85 -9.57
C PRO A 29 8.85 -12.34 -10.34
N ASP A 30 9.03 -12.76 -11.60
CA ASP A 30 10.18 -12.39 -12.43
C ASP A 30 9.98 -11.00 -13.04
N ALA A 31 8.74 -10.68 -13.42
CA ALA A 31 8.32 -9.33 -13.80
C ALA A 31 8.07 -8.40 -12.60
N GLY A 32 8.14 -8.91 -11.37
CA GLY A 32 7.86 -8.13 -10.15
C GLY A 32 6.36 -7.85 -9.94
N ILE A 33 5.49 -8.64 -10.56
CA ILE A 33 4.04 -8.44 -10.55
C ILE A 33 3.42 -9.52 -9.70
N VAL A 34 3.30 -9.25 -8.42
CA VAL A 34 2.69 -10.15 -7.44
C VAL A 34 1.65 -9.37 -6.64
N PRO A 35 0.64 -10.03 -6.07
CA PRO A 35 -0.23 -9.40 -5.09
C PRO A 35 0.60 -8.78 -3.96
N MET A 36 0.21 -7.59 -3.52
CA MET A 36 0.88 -6.85 -2.46
C MET A 36 -0.07 -6.59 -1.28
N PRO A 37 0.42 -6.31 -0.07
CA PRO A 37 1.72 -6.77 0.42
C PRO A 37 1.82 -8.31 0.37
N THR A 38 3.05 -8.84 0.40
CA THR A 38 3.27 -10.31 0.36
C THR A 38 4.50 -10.76 1.14
N ASP A 39 4.38 -11.91 1.81
CA ASP A 39 5.50 -12.57 2.49
C ASP A 39 6.47 -13.25 1.51
N VAL A 40 6.16 -13.28 0.20
CA VAL A 40 7.13 -13.66 -0.84
C VAL A 40 8.36 -12.73 -0.82
N LEU A 41 8.18 -11.49 -0.37
CA LEU A 41 9.25 -10.49 -0.22
C LEU A 41 9.69 -10.34 1.24
N ARG A 42 9.60 -11.42 2.04
CA ARG A 42 10.00 -11.43 3.44
C ARG A 42 10.98 -12.57 3.69
N ASP A 43 12.13 -12.24 4.27
CA ASP A 43 13.06 -13.23 4.80
C ASP A 43 12.60 -13.64 6.21
N LYS A 44 12.04 -14.85 6.31
CA LYS A 44 11.56 -15.41 7.59
C LYS A 44 12.69 -15.67 8.58
N SER A 45 13.91 -15.96 8.11
CA SER A 45 15.05 -16.26 8.95
C SER A 45 15.65 -15.00 9.57
N LEU A 46 15.72 -13.92 8.79
CA LEU A 46 16.17 -12.61 9.25
C LEU A 46 15.05 -11.79 9.91
N GLY A 47 13.80 -12.19 9.72
CA GLY A 47 12.64 -11.50 10.26
C GLY A 47 12.45 -10.10 9.69
N ARG A 48 12.80 -9.90 8.41
CA ARG A 48 12.71 -8.59 7.72
C ARG A 48 12.21 -8.73 6.28
N LEU A 49 11.72 -7.63 5.72
CA LEU A 49 11.44 -7.58 4.28
C LEU A 49 12.75 -7.75 3.50
N ASN A 50 12.66 -8.47 2.37
CA ASN A 50 13.77 -8.81 1.49
C ASN A 50 13.36 -8.46 0.07
N LEU A 51 13.75 -7.27 -0.35
CA LEU A 51 13.32 -6.70 -1.62
C LEU A 51 14.33 -7.10 -2.71
N PRO A 52 13.95 -7.10 -4.00
CA PRO A 52 14.88 -7.41 -5.07
C PRO A 52 15.80 -6.20 -5.34
N ASN A 53 16.79 -5.96 -4.47
CA ASN A 53 17.79 -4.89 -4.57
C ASN A 53 19.21 -5.30 -4.11
N ASP A 54 19.49 -6.60 -4.00
CA ASP A 54 20.78 -7.11 -3.50
C ASP A 54 21.84 -7.32 -4.60
N THR A 55 21.43 -7.43 -5.87
CA THR A 55 22.35 -7.64 -7.00
C THR A 55 22.44 -6.43 -7.92
N ASP A 56 23.57 -6.26 -8.60
CA ASP A 56 23.74 -5.20 -9.62
C ASP A 56 22.66 -5.27 -10.71
N LYS A 57 22.22 -6.49 -11.08
CA LYS A 57 21.16 -6.72 -12.06
C LYS A 57 19.81 -6.19 -11.58
N GLU A 58 19.52 -6.35 -10.30
CA GLU A 58 18.28 -5.86 -9.68
C GLU A 58 18.33 -4.35 -9.46
N LEU A 59 19.43 -3.84 -8.90
CA LEU A 59 19.66 -2.41 -8.69
C LEU A 59 19.60 -1.60 -9.99
N ALA A 60 20.00 -2.19 -11.11
CA ALA A 60 19.92 -1.58 -12.44
C ALA A 60 18.48 -1.42 -12.95
N LYS A 61 17.50 -2.17 -12.41
CA LYS A 61 16.07 -2.02 -12.75
C LYS A 61 15.40 -0.88 -11.99
N LEU A 62 15.98 -0.47 -10.86
CA LEU A 62 15.38 0.50 -9.96
C LEU A 62 15.82 1.92 -10.32
N ASN A 63 14.91 2.88 -10.23
CA ASN A 63 15.29 4.29 -10.20
C ASN A 63 15.77 4.70 -8.79
N ASP A 64 16.19 5.97 -8.64
CA ASP A 64 16.69 6.51 -7.37
C ASP A 64 15.65 6.49 -6.24
N ALA A 65 14.39 6.83 -6.54
CA ALA A 65 13.30 6.80 -5.56
C ALA A 65 12.98 5.37 -5.13
N GLU A 66 12.93 4.43 -6.08
CA GLU A 66 12.70 3.01 -5.78
C GLU A 66 13.82 2.42 -4.93
N ARG A 67 15.09 2.73 -5.23
CA ARG A 67 16.23 2.29 -4.41
C ARG A 67 16.13 2.80 -2.97
N GLU A 68 15.82 4.09 -2.79
CA GLU A 68 15.67 4.69 -1.46
C GLU A 68 14.51 4.03 -0.69
N PHE A 69 13.38 3.79 -1.37
CA PHE A 69 12.22 3.16 -0.77
C PHE A 69 12.45 1.69 -0.41
N TYR A 70 13.11 0.92 -1.27
CA TYR A 70 13.41 -0.49 -1.01
C TYR A 70 14.36 -0.61 0.17
N THR A 71 15.42 0.20 0.20
CA THR A 71 16.35 0.29 1.35
C THR A 71 15.59 0.57 2.65
N TYR A 72 14.57 1.43 2.60
CA TYR A 72 13.72 1.69 3.75
C TYR A 72 12.88 0.47 4.15
N LEU A 73 12.19 -0.17 3.20
CA LEU A 73 11.35 -1.32 3.46
C LEU A 73 12.14 -2.49 4.08
N GLU A 74 13.39 -2.72 3.66
CA GLU A 74 14.25 -3.77 4.23
C GLU A 74 14.61 -3.54 5.71
N THR A 75 14.37 -2.33 6.24
CA THR A 75 14.52 -2.07 7.67
C THR A 75 13.33 -2.57 8.50
N LEU A 76 12.22 -2.95 7.86
CA LEU A 76 10.98 -3.36 8.49
C LEU A 76 10.90 -4.88 8.66
N ASP A 77 10.24 -5.33 9.72
CA ASP A 77 10.02 -6.74 10.05
C ASP A 77 8.74 -7.33 9.42
N GLY A 78 7.93 -6.47 8.80
CA GLY A 78 6.68 -6.77 8.13
C GLY A 78 6.11 -5.52 7.45
N TRP A 79 4.93 -5.66 6.88
CA TRP A 79 4.24 -4.62 6.13
C TRP A 79 3.49 -3.67 7.06
N SER A 80 3.25 -2.44 6.59
CA SER A 80 2.55 -1.43 7.39
C SER A 80 1.14 -1.89 7.77
N SER A 81 0.73 -1.56 9.00
CA SER A 81 -0.61 -1.88 9.53
C SER A 81 -1.74 -1.17 8.78
N LEU A 82 -1.45 -0.13 8.00
CA LEU A 82 -2.43 0.57 7.16
C LEU A 82 -2.23 0.38 5.66
N MET A 83 -1.39 -0.57 5.24
CA MET A 83 -1.17 -0.84 3.81
C MET A 83 -2.35 -1.59 3.19
N SER A 84 -2.93 -1.07 2.12
CA SER A 84 -3.96 -1.78 1.35
C SER A 84 -3.36 -2.98 0.62
N ALA A 85 -4.10 -4.09 0.57
CA ALA A 85 -3.73 -5.25 -0.22
C ALA A 85 -4.26 -5.11 -1.66
N THR A 86 -3.54 -5.65 -2.64
CA THR A 86 -3.86 -5.51 -4.05
C THR A 86 -3.65 -6.78 -4.85
N VAL A 87 -4.43 -6.95 -5.90
CA VAL A 87 -4.23 -7.96 -6.94
C VAL A 87 -4.59 -7.38 -8.31
N GLU A 88 -3.71 -7.57 -9.28
CA GLU A 88 -3.85 -7.07 -10.65
C GLU A 88 -4.39 -8.18 -11.58
N PHE A 89 -5.08 -7.80 -12.65
CA PHE A 89 -5.68 -8.68 -13.63
C PHE A 89 -5.26 -8.31 -15.06
N THR A 90 -5.17 -9.30 -15.94
CA THR A 90 -4.87 -9.07 -17.36
C THR A 90 -6.02 -8.44 -18.15
N GLY A 91 -7.22 -8.34 -17.56
CA GLY A 91 -8.45 -7.86 -18.19
C GLY A 91 -9.41 -7.23 -17.19
N GLU A 92 -10.45 -6.56 -17.69
CA GLU A 92 -11.42 -5.84 -16.85
C GLU A 92 -12.35 -6.79 -16.09
N ILE A 93 -12.45 -6.59 -14.79
CA ILE A 93 -13.25 -7.41 -13.88
C ILE A 93 -14.65 -6.82 -13.69
N ASP A 94 -15.66 -7.69 -13.59
CA ASP A 94 -17.01 -7.33 -13.16
C ASP A 94 -16.98 -7.00 -11.65
N PRO A 95 -17.27 -5.75 -11.23
CA PRO A 95 -17.24 -5.36 -9.82
C PRO A 95 -18.14 -6.23 -8.93
N SER A 96 -19.29 -6.67 -9.44
CA SER A 96 -20.24 -7.49 -8.67
C SER A 96 -19.72 -8.91 -8.40
N SER A 97 -18.69 -9.34 -9.13
CA SER A 97 -18.06 -10.64 -8.98
C SER A 97 -16.97 -10.67 -7.89
N ILE A 98 -16.55 -9.51 -7.38
CA ILE A 98 -15.50 -9.35 -6.34
C ILE A 98 -16.13 -9.06 -4.97
N GLU A 99 -17.21 -9.77 -4.68
CA GLU A 99 -17.95 -9.64 -3.41
C GLU A 99 -18.15 -10.99 -2.74
N GLY A 100 -18.61 -10.96 -1.49
CA GLY A 100 -19.03 -12.15 -0.75
C GLY A 100 -17.93 -13.21 -0.66
N ASP A 101 -18.22 -14.43 -1.12
CA ASP A 101 -17.33 -15.58 -1.01
C ASP A 101 -16.29 -15.69 -2.13
N ASN A 102 -16.30 -14.77 -3.10
CA ASN A 102 -15.33 -14.77 -4.19
C ASN A 102 -14.01 -14.13 -3.80
N LEU A 103 -14.03 -13.06 -3.00
CA LEU A 103 -12.84 -12.45 -2.42
C LEU A 103 -12.96 -12.50 -0.90
N GLN A 104 -12.00 -13.15 -0.25
CA GLN A 104 -12.03 -13.31 1.20
C GLN A 104 -10.70 -12.90 1.82
N VAL A 105 -10.78 -12.21 2.95
CA VAL A 105 -9.63 -11.85 3.79
C VAL A 105 -9.74 -12.61 5.09
N TRP A 106 -8.63 -13.18 5.53
CA TRP A 106 -8.54 -14.01 6.73
C TRP A 106 -7.40 -13.51 7.61
N HIS A 107 -7.69 -13.31 8.88
CA HIS A 107 -6.69 -13.18 9.92
C HIS A 107 -6.12 -14.58 10.18
N TRP A 108 -4.82 -14.74 9.94
CA TRP A 108 -4.14 -16.02 9.82
C TRP A 108 -3.21 -16.30 11.01
N THR A 109 -3.72 -16.20 12.23
CA THR A 109 -2.98 -16.55 13.44
C THR A 109 -3.82 -17.46 14.34
N GLY A 110 -3.18 -18.47 14.94
CA GLY A 110 -3.86 -19.46 15.77
C GLY A 110 -4.98 -20.20 15.01
N THR A 111 -6.23 -19.83 15.28
CA THR A 111 -7.41 -20.28 14.52
C THR A 111 -7.77 -19.20 13.50
N PRO A 112 -7.73 -19.48 12.18
CA PRO A 112 -8.03 -18.45 11.19
C PRO A 112 -9.45 -17.89 11.29
N GLU A 113 -9.57 -16.58 11.26
CA GLU A 113 -10.83 -15.82 11.39
C GLU A 113 -11.09 -14.97 10.14
N ARG A 114 -12.31 -14.97 9.62
CA ARG A 114 -12.65 -14.14 8.45
C ARG A 114 -12.72 -12.67 8.87
N VAL A 115 -12.03 -11.81 8.12
CA VAL A 115 -12.08 -10.36 8.27
C VAL A 115 -13.16 -9.83 7.32
N THR A 116 -14.16 -9.15 7.87
CA THR A 116 -15.34 -8.70 7.09
C THR A 116 -15.46 -7.18 7.00
N ASP A 117 -14.68 -6.45 7.78
CA ASP A 117 -14.66 -4.99 7.88
C ASP A 117 -13.57 -4.35 6.99
N VAL A 118 -13.24 -5.00 5.88
CA VAL A 118 -12.37 -4.45 4.84
C VAL A 118 -13.19 -3.67 3.81
N ARG A 119 -12.56 -2.68 3.15
CA ARG A 119 -13.17 -2.00 1.99
C ARG A 119 -12.51 -2.49 0.72
N VAL A 120 -13.32 -2.95 -0.22
CA VAL A 120 -12.83 -3.39 -1.54
C VAL A 120 -13.19 -2.34 -2.57
N THR A 121 -12.22 -1.97 -3.40
CA THR A 121 -12.38 -1.02 -4.50
C THR A 121 -11.70 -1.56 -5.76
N LEU A 122 -12.21 -1.13 -6.92
CA LEU A 122 -11.59 -1.39 -8.21
C LEU A 122 -11.04 -0.08 -8.77
N SER A 123 -9.89 -0.17 -9.44
CA SER A 123 -9.37 0.91 -10.27
C SER A 123 -10.36 1.31 -11.37
N SER A 124 -10.19 2.49 -11.94
CA SER A 124 -11.08 3.01 -12.99
C SER A 124 -11.10 2.15 -14.26
N ASP A 125 -10.00 1.43 -14.55
CA ASP A 125 -9.91 0.47 -15.65
C ASP A 125 -10.40 -0.94 -15.26
N ALA A 126 -10.83 -1.14 -14.01
CA ALA A 126 -11.28 -2.40 -13.44
C ALA A 126 -10.26 -3.56 -13.53
N LYS A 127 -8.96 -3.25 -13.55
CA LYS A 127 -7.87 -4.25 -13.62
C LYS A 127 -7.08 -4.41 -12.32
N LEU A 128 -7.33 -3.57 -11.32
CA LEU A 128 -6.69 -3.65 -10.02
C LEU A 128 -7.77 -3.66 -8.94
N VAL A 129 -7.77 -4.70 -8.11
CA VAL A 129 -8.54 -4.73 -6.88
C VAL A 129 -7.66 -4.22 -5.76
N THR A 130 -8.19 -3.29 -4.96
CA THR A 130 -7.57 -2.76 -3.74
C THR A 130 -8.46 -3.09 -2.55
N ILE A 131 -7.85 -3.62 -1.49
CA ILE A 131 -8.47 -4.07 -0.25
C ILE A 131 -7.88 -3.24 0.87
N ASP A 132 -8.60 -2.21 1.27
CA ASP A 132 -8.17 -1.37 2.38
C ASP A 132 -8.36 -2.11 3.71
N PRO A 133 -7.43 -1.91 4.66
CA PRO A 133 -7.56 -2.48 5.99
C PRO A 133 -8.86 -2.05 6.68
N PRO A 134 -9.26 -2.76 7.75
CA PRO A 134 -10.19 -2.22 8.73
C PRO A 134 -9.80 -0.82 9.16
N ARG A 135 -10.78 -0.01 9.61
CA ARG A 135 -10.51 1.36 10.09
C ARG A 135 -9.44 1.41 11.18
N THR A 136 -9.36 0.37 12.01
CA THR A 136 -8.33 0.23 13.05
C THR A 136 -6.94 -0.15 12.54
N GLY A 137 -6.84 -0.54 11.26
CA GLY A 137 -5.68 -1.17 10.65
C GLY A 137 -5.65 -2.68 10.82
N TRP A 138 -4.73 -3.32 10.10
CA TRP A 138 -4.31 -4.68 10.36
C TRP A 138 -3.64 -4.76 11.74
N ARG A 139 -3.85 -5.88 12.45
CA ARG A 139 -3.22 -6.09 13.75
C ARG A 139 -1.72 -6.27 13.59
N ARG A 140 -0.94 -5.49 14.35
CA ARG A 140 0.52 -5.54 14.32
C ARG A 140 1.05 -6.90 14.77
N GLY A 141 2.07 -7.38 14.07
CA GLY A 141 2.70 -8.67 14.33
C GLY A 141 1.88 -9.89 13.87
N ASP A 142 0.63 -9.69 13.46
CA ASP A 142 -0.23 -10.77 12.97
C ASP A 142 -0.03 -11.01 11.47
N GLN A 143 -0.46 -12.18 11.01
CA GLN A 143 -0.45 -12.57 9.61
C GLN A 143 -1.86 -12.55 9.03
N TYR A 144 -1.99 -12.21 7.75
CA TYR A 144 -3.24 -12.21 7.02
C TYR A 144 -3.09 -12.97 5.71
N ALA A 145 -4.18 -13.57 5.25
CA ALA A 145 -4.29 -14.25 3.97
C ALA A 145 -5.43 -13.66 3.15
N VAL A 146 -5.22 -13.49 1.86
CA VAL A 146 -6.26 -13.08 0.91
C VAL A 146 -6.41 -14.16 -0.14
N VAL A 147 -7.65 -14.58 -0.37
CA VAL A 147 -7.98 -15.60 -1.38
C VAL A 147 -9.03 -15.07 -2.35
N LEU A 148 -8.77 -15.32 -3.64
CA LEU A 148 -9.70 -15.04 -4.73
C LEU A 148 -10.13 -16.36 -5.38
N ARG A 149 -11.42 -16.65 -5.33
CA ARG A 149 -12.06 -17.70 -6.12
C ARG A 149 -12.15 -17.25 -7.57
N GLY A 150 -11.60 -18.04 -8.48
CA GLY A 150 -11.86 -17.96 -9.92
C GLY A 150 -12.72 -19.14 -10.38
N GLY A 151 -12.46 -19.63 -11.58
CA GLY A 151 -13.21 -20.78 -12.07
C GLY A 151 -14.59 -20.38 -12.62
N ALA A 152 -15.48 -21.37 -12.78
CA ALA A 152 -16.84 -21.14 -13.31
C ALA A 152 -17.81 -20.51 -12.29
N THR A 153 -17.42 -20.45 -11.00
CA THR A 153 -18.27 -19.97 -9.90
C THR A 153 -17.63 -18.83 -9.10
N GLY A 154 -16.51 -18.29 -9.58
CA GLY A 154 -15.74 -17.25 -8.91
C GLY A 154 -15.88 -15.88 -9.54
N ALA A 155 -14.83 -15.08 -9.39
CA ALA A 155 -14.66 -13.81 -10.07
C ALA A 155 -14.81 -13.96 -11.60
N ALA A 156 -15.36 -12.92 -12.23
CA ALA A 156 -15.64 -12.90 -13.66
C ALA A 156 -15.17 -11.59 -14.29
N GLY A 157 -14.83 -11.65 -15.58
CA GLY A 157 -14.61 -10.47 -16.40
C GLY A 157 -15.91 -9.74 -16.70
N LYS A 158 -15.82 -8.47 -17.13
CA LYS A 158 -17.00 -7.65 -17.45
C LYS A 158 -17.89 -8.22 -18.55
N LEU A 159 -17.35 -9.08 -19.43
CA LEU A 159 -18.10 -9.76 -20.49
C LEU A 159 -18.45 -11.20 -20.11
N GLY A 160 -18.31 -11.56 -18.83
CA GLY A 160 -18.51 -12.91 -18.33
C GLY A 160 -17.31 -13.83 -18.56
N GLU A 161 -16.12 -13.29 -18.85
CA GLU A 161 -14.90 -14.08 -18.99
C GLU A 161 -14.55 -14.80 -17.70
N LYS A 162 -13.97 -15.99 -17.83
CA LYS A 162 -13.49 -16.74 -16.69
C LYS A 162 -12.25 -16.07 -16.10
N VAL A 163 -12.20 -15.93 -14.77
CA VAL A 163 -10.97 -15.57 -14.06
C VAL A 163 -10.23 -16.83 -13.62
N GLU A 164 -8.95 -16.91 -13.96
CA GLU A 164 -8.04 -18.01 -13.63
C GLU A 164 -6.77 -17.47 -12.96
N CYS A 165 -5.92 -18.37 -12.46
CA CYS A 165 -4.60 -17.98 -12.01
C CYS A 165 -3.60 -17.87 -13.16
N ASP A 166 -2.57 -17.06 -12.99
CA ASP A 166 -1.40 -17.07 -13.86
C ASP A 166 -0.60 -18.38 -13.83
N ALA A 167 0.21 -18.59 -14.86
CA ALA A 167 0.98 -19.82 -15.06
C ALA A 167 1.92 -20.14 -13.88
N ALA A 168 2.61 -19.14 -13.32
CA ALA A 168 3.48 -19.38 -12.16
C ALA A 168 2.66 -19.76 -10.91
N PHE A 169 1.49 -19.14 -10.72
CA PHE A 169 0.60 -19.50 -9.62
C PHE A 169 0.01 -20.91 -9.76
N TYR A 170 -0.17 -21.40 -10.99
CA TYR A 170 -0.63 -22.77 -11.21
C TYR A 170 0.27 -23.80 -10.51
N PHE A 171 1.58 -23.59 -10.49
CA PHE A 171 2.52 -24.44 -9.77
C PHE A 171 2.37 -24.34 -8.24
N LEU A 172 1.98 -23.17 -7.71
CA LEU A 172 1.72 -22.97 -6.28
C LEU A 172 0.49 -23.73 -5.79
N ARG A 173 -0.46 -24.03 -6.67
CA ARG A 173 -1.67 -24.82 -6.34
C ARG A 173 -1.39 -26.30 -6.17
N GLN A 174 -0.28 -26.80 -6.71
CA GLN A 174 0.02 -28.22 -6.76
C GLN A 174 0.30 -28.79 -5.36
N THR A 175 -0.17 -30.02 -5.13
CA THR A 175 0.15 -30.78 -3.93
C THR A 175 1.53 -31.42 -4.02
N GLU A 176 1.99 -31.70 -5.24
CA GLU A 176 3.28 -32.29 -5.53
C GLU A 176 4.43 -31.28 -5.35
N ARG A 177 5.59 -31.82 -5.01
CA ARG A 177 6.84 -31.07 -4.80
C ARG A 177 7.40 -30.65 -6.17
N LEU A 178 7.76 -29.37 -6.33
CA LEU A 178 8.20 -28.82 -7.62
C LEU A 178 9.68 -29.05 -7.91
N ASP A 179 10.53 -29.08 -6.89
CA ASP A 179 11.98 -29.26 -6.99
C ASP A 179 12.38 -30.75 -7.01
N THR A 180 11.87 -31.47 -8.01
CA THR A 180 12.26 -32.85 -8.33
C THR A 180 12.77 -32.96 -9.77
N PRO A 181 13.66 -33.93 -10.09
CA PRO A 181 14.21 -34.08 -11.44
C PRO A 181 13.16 -34.25 -12.54
N GLU A 182 11.99 -34.78 -12.21
CA GLU A 182 10.87 -34.97 -13.14
C GLU A 182 10.25 -33.64 -13.60
N HIS A 183 10.41 -32.58 -12.81
CA HIS A 183 9.85 -31.25 -13.03
C HIS A 183 10.86 -30.23 -13.60
N ASP A 184 12.12 -30.62 -13.80
CA ASP A 184 13.23 -29.77 -14.32
C ASP A 184 12.92 -29.03 -15.65
N ARG A 185 11.92 -29.51 -16.41
CA ARG A 185 11.48 -28.94 -17.69
C ARG A 185 10.11 -28.25 -17.65
N ALA A 186 9.38 -28.36 -16.54
CA ALA A 186 8.04 -27.81 -16.41
C ALA A 186 8.07 -26.29 -16.10
N ILE A 187 9.11 -25.84 -15.40
CA ILE A 187 9.28 -24.44 -15.00
C ILE A 187 10.03 -23.67 -16.10
N PRO A 188 9.54 -22.49 -16.54
CA PRO A 188 10.23 -21.66 -17.52
C PRO A 188 11.55 -21.06 -16.99
N GLY A 189 12.49 -20.82 -17.90
CA GLY A 189 13.79 -20.21 -17.64
C GLY A 189 14.77 -20.45 -18.80
N ASP A 190 15.55 -19.44 -19.16
CA ASP A 190 16.41 -19.44 -20.35
C ASP A 190 17.57 -20.44 -20.18
N THR A 191 18.08 -20.55 -18.96
CA THR A 191 19.17 -21.46 -18.58
C THR A 191 18.70 -22.55 -17.64
N ARG A 192 19.50 -23.63 -17.51
CA ARG A 192 19.18 -24.70 -16.55
C ARG A 192 19.27 -24.17 -15.11
N GLU A 193 20.27 -23.35 -14.85
CA GLU A 193 20.54 -22.72 -13.57
C GLU A 193 19.37 -21.82 -13.15
N GLU A 194 18.83 -21.03 -14.07
CA GLU A 194 17.65 -20.19 -13.84
C GLU A 194 16.39 -21.02 -13.57
N ARG A 195 16.14 -22.09 -14.35
CA ARG A 195 15.00 -22.99 -14.07
C ARG A 195 15.09 -23.60 -12.67
N ILE A 196 16.28 -24.02 -12.23
CA ILE A 196 16.50 -24.56 -10.89
C ILE A 196 16.23 -23.49 -9.82
N ALA A 197 16.75 -22.27 -10.00
CA ALA A 197 16.52 -21.16 -9.07
C ALA A 197 15.03 -20.81 -8.96
N ASN A 198 14.33 -20.69 -10.09
CA ASN A 198 12.89 -20.43 -10.15
C ASN A 198 12.08 -21.54 -9.48
N THR A 199 12.46 -22.80 -9.70
CA THR A 199 11.81 -23.97 -9.08
C THR A 199 11.95 -23.95 -7.56
N LEU A 200 13.15 -23.68 -7.05
CA LEU A 200 13.40 -23.59 -5.61
C LEU A 200 12.60 -22.44 -4.98
N ARG A 201 12.53 -21.29 -5.65
CA ARG A 201 11.73 -20.14 -5.20
C ARG A 201 10.24 -20.49 -5.14
N LEU A 202 9.68 -21.04 -6.22
CA LEU A 202 8.27 -21.42 -6.27
C LEU A 202 7.93 -22.52 -5.25
N GLU A 203 8.81 -23.50 -5.04
CA GLU A 203 8.58 -24.54 -4.02
C GLU A 203 8.51 -23.95 -2.61
N GLY A 204 9.35 -22.96 -2.29
CA GLY A 204 9.30 -22.25 -1.01
C GLY A 204 7.94 -21.59 -0.80
N ILE A 205 7.47 -20.84 -1.79
CA ILE A 205 6.16 -20.17 -1.76
C ILE A 205 5.02 -21.20 -1.68
N ARG A 206 5.10 -22.29 -2.45
CA ARG A 206 4.08 -23.36 -2.44
C ARG A 206 3.95 -23.98 -1.05
N LYS A 207 5.07 -24.29 -0.38
CA LYS A 207 5.06 -24.82 0.99
C LYS A 207 4.43 -23.86 1.98
N ASP A 208 4.71 -22.56 1.81
CA ASP A 208 4.16 -21.51 2.67
C ASP A 208 2.63 -21.37 2.53
N LEU A 209 2.11 -21.49 1.31
CA LEU A 209 0.67 -21.38 1.04
C LEU A 209 -0.10 -22.70 1.20
N ALA A 210 0.58 -23.85 1.27
CA ALA A 210 -0.07 -25.15 1.35
C ALA A 210 -1.09 -25.29 2.51
N PRO A 211 -0.81 -24.82 3.75
CA PRO A 211 -1.79 -24.89 4.83
C PRO A 211 -3.07 -24.08 4.57
N MET A 212 -2.94 -22.97 3.84
CA MET A 212 -4.09 -22.13 3.45
C MET A 212 -4.95 -22.83 2.41
N PHE A 213 -4.33 -23.45 1.40
CA PHE A 213 -5.06 -24.26 0.43
C PHE A 213 -5.86 -25.39 1.10
N ASP A 214 -5.24 -26.12 2.04
CA ASP A 214 -5.92 -27.19 2.78
C ASP A 214 -7.11 -26.64 3.59
N PHE A 215 -6.92 -25.51 4.26
CA PHE A 215 -7.98 -24.84 5.01
C PHE A 215 -9.16 -24.41 4.12
N PHE A 216 -8.91 -23.84 2.95
CA PHE A 216 -9.96 -23.40 2.03
C PHE A 216 -10.68 -24.58 1.38
N GLU A 217 -9.98 -25.68 1.15
CA GLU A 217 -10.59 -26.90 0.64
C GLU A 217 -11.65 -27.45 1.62
N THR A 218 -11.38 -27.40 2.94
CA THR A 218 -12.38 -27.74 3.97
C THR A 218 -13.62 -26.82 3.98
N ARG A 219 -13.54 -25.66 3.32
CA ARG A 219 -14.59 -24.64 3.23
C ARG A 219 -15.20 -24.55 1.83
N GLN A 220 -15.16 -25.64 1.07
CA GLN A 220 -15.77 -25.72 -0.25
C GLN A 220 -15.18 -24.70 -1.25
N LEU A 221 -13.90 -24.39 -1.10
CA LEU A 221 -13.09 -23.70 -2.10
C LEU A 221 -11.96 -24.63 -2.56
N PRO A 222 -12.20 -25.47 -3.58
CA PRO A 222 -11.19 -26.38 -4.10
C PRO A 222 -9.97 -25.63 -4.63
N ARG A 223 -8.77 -26.20 -4.46
CA ARG A 223 -7.50 -25.61 -4.94
C ARG A 223 -7.56 -25.15 -6.40
N LYS A 224 -8.18 -25.95 -7.27
CA LYS A 224 -8.34 -25.67 -8.72
C LYS A 224 -9.17 -24.41 -9.01
N ASP A 225 -10.00 -23.98 -8.07
CA ASP A 225 -10.89 -22.82 -8.22
C ASP A 225 -10.29 -21.58 -7.56
N VAL A 226 -9.06 -21.64 -7.02
CA VAL A 226 -8.34 -20.49 -6.49
C VAL A 226 -7.59 -19.80 -7.63
N ALA A 227 -7.94 -18.56 -7.94
CA ALA A 227 -7.25 -17.73 -8.94
C ALA A 227 -6.06 -16.98 -8.33
N ALA A 228 -6.16 -16.55 -7.08
CA ALA A 228 -5.05 -15.95 -6.34
C ALA A 228 -5.14 -16.30 -4.86
N LEU A 229 -3.98 -16.48 -4.23
CA LEU A 229 -3.83 -16.67 -2.79
C LEU A 229 -2.48 -16.10 -2.40
N TRP A 230 -2.47 -15.18 -1.44
CA TRP A 230 -1.24 -14.69 -0.86
C TRP A 230 -1.43 -14.39 0.61
N GLN A 231 -0.30 -14.23 1.29
CA GLN A 231 -0.25 -13.92 2.70
C GLN A 231 0.72 -12.77 2.95
N PHE A 232 0.51 -12.04 4.03
CA PHE A 232 1.42 -11.00 4.47
C PHE A 232 1.45 -10.89 5.99
N THR A 233 2.63 -10.60 6.51
CA THR A 233 2.88 -10.34 7.93
C THR A 233 2.94 -8.84 8.20
N VAL A 234 2.20 -8.37 9.19
CA VAL A 234 2.19 -6.96 9.60
C VAL A 234 3.37 -6.69 10.54
N THR A 235 4.01 -5.53 10.40
CA THR A 235 5.13 -5.11 11.26
C THR A 235 4.77 -5.20 12.74
N THR A 236 5.72 -5.61 13.58
CA THR A 236 5.54 -5.54 15.03
C THR A 236 5.80 -4.14 15.58
N ARG A 237 6.36 -3.22 14.78
CA ARG A 237 6.79 -1.90 15.24
C ARG A 237 5.65 -0.90 15.29
N THR A 238 5.80 0.09 16.17
CA THR A 238 4.89 1.22 16.24
C THR A 238 5.15 2.18 15.09
N GLU A 239 4.10 2.58 14.40
CA GLU A 239 4.17 3.44 13.23
C GLU A 239 3.53 4.79 13.53
N LEU A 240 4.04 5.87 12.92
CA LEU A 240 3.28 7.11 12.77
C LEU A 240 2.20 6.90 11.71
N ALA A 241 0.93 7.07 12.06
CA ALA A 241 -0.16 6.87 11.12
C ALA A 241 -0.15 7.96 10.04
N MET A 242 -0.08 7.54 8.78
CA MET A 242 -0.16 8.41 7.59
C MET A 242 -0.85 7.64 6.46
N ASP A 243 -2.12 7.31 6.65
CA ASP A 243 -2.96 6.67 5.64
C ASP A 243 -4.23 7.46 5.34
N LYS A 244 -4.41 7.80 4.06
CA LYS A 244 -5.59 8.53 3.57
C LYS A 244 -6.82 7.63 3.52
N ALA A 245 -6.66 6.33 3.23
CA ALA A 245 -7.79 5.42 3.01
C ALA A 245 -8.62 5.21 4.29
N SER A 246 -7.95 5.04 5.43
CA SER A 246 -8.53 4.96 6.77
C SER A 246 -8.77 6.32 7.42
N GLN A 247 -8.40 7.42 6.76
CA GLN A 247 -8.47 8.81 7.26
C GLN A 247 -7.65 9.03 8.54
N ARG A 248 -6.56 8.25 8.70
CA ARG A 248 -5.61 8.32 9.81
C ARG A 248 -4.37 9.06 9.35
N MET A 249 -4.53 10.36 9.15
CA MET A 249 -3.48 11.29 8.72
C MET A 249 -3.19 12.29 9.84
N PRO A 250 -1.96 12.80 9.97
CA PRO A 250 -1.69 13.98 10.76
C PRO A 250 -2.54 15.14 10.25
N LEU A 251 -3.17 15.87 11.15
CA LEU A 251 -4.01 17.02 10.86
C LEU A 251 -3.40 18.25 11.51
N PRO A 252 -3.20 19.35 10.78
CA PRO A 252 -3.27 19.48 9.34
C PRO A 252 -2.05 18.89 8.61
N ILE A 253 -2.21 18.57 7.32
CA ILE A 253 -1.13 18.13 6.43
C ILE A 253 -1.41 18.50 4.98
N ASN A 254 -0.42 19.01 4.25
CA ASN A 254 -0.55 19.41 2.84
C ASN A 254 -0.83 18.26 1.88
N LEU A 255 -0.66 17.00 2.29
CA LEU A 255 -1.11 15.85 1.51
C LEU A 255 -2.64 15.86 1.27
N MET A 256 -3.39 16.54 2.16
CA MET A 256 -4.82 16.78 1.97
C MET A 256 -5.12 18.03 1.14
N LEU A 257 -4.16 18.67 0.48
CA LEU A 257 -4.45 19.70 -0.51
C LEU A 257 -4.42 19.10 -1.92
N SER A 258 -5.48 19.32 -2.68
CA SER A 258 -5.52 18.92 -4.10
C SER A 258 -4.50 19.75 -4.89
N PRO A 259 -3.53 19.12 -5.60
CA PRO A 259 -2.58 19.84 -6.44
C PRO A 259 -3.27 20.64 -7.56
N GLN A 260 -4.44 20.19 -8.00
CA GLN A 260 -5.17 20.76 -9.14
C GLN A 260 -5.99 21.99 -8.74
N THR A 261 -6.54 22.01 -7.51
CA THR A 261 -7.43 23.09 -7.06
C THR A 261 -6.81 23.98 -5.98
N GLY A 262 -5.75 23.52 -5.31
CA GLY A 262 -5.18 24.18 -4.13
C GLY A 262 -6.08 24.13 -2.89
N LYS A 263 -7.18 23.37 -2.94
CA LYS A 263 -8.16 23.27 -1.86
C LYS A 263 -7.99 22.01 -1.03
N VAL A 264 -8.55 22.02 0.17
CA VAL A 264 -8.64 20.84 1.03
C VAL A 264 -9.44 19.73 0.33
N ASP A 265 -8.85 18.54 0.27
CA ASP A 265 -9.41 17.31 -0.31
C ASP A 265 -9.67 16.31 0.82
N VAL A 266 -10.93 16.30 1.27
CA VAL A 266 -11.44 15.43 2.34
C VAL A 266 -12.63 14.64 1.82
N PRO A 267 -12.41 13.48 1.17
CA PRO A 267 -13.51 12.72 0.58
C PRO A 267 -14.47 12.19 1.65
N LEU A 268 -15.74 12.13 1.29
CA LEU A 268 -16.76 11.44 2.08
C LEU A 268 -16.41 9.94 2.17
N ALA A 269 -16.64 9.36 3.34
CA ALA A 269 -16.53 7.92 3.53
C ALA A 269 -17.90 7.32 3.90
N PRO A 270 -18.16 6.04 3.56
CA PRO A 270 -19.42 5.35 3.89
C PRO A 270 -19.74 5.29 5.39
N TRP A 271 -18.73 5.45 6.25
CA TRP A 271 -18.83 5.41 7.70
C TRP A 271 -18.82 6.80 8.35
N ASP A 272 -18.82 7.87 7.56
CA ASP A 272 -18.92 9.23 8.11
C ASP A 272 -20.22 9.35 8.90
N SER A 273 -20.11 9.86 10.13
CA SER A 273 -21.27 10.33 10.87
C SER A 273 -22.00 11.42 10.08
N PRO A 274 -23.30 11.68 10.34
CA PRO A 274 -24.01 12.76 9.69
C PRO A 274 -23.32 14.12 9.81
N VAL A 275 -22.63 14.37 10.93
CA VAL A 275 -21.88 15.62 11.16
C VAL A 275 -20.63 15.69 10.29
N GLU A 276 -19.86 14.60 10.19
CA GLU A 276 -18.67 14.54 9.33
C GLU A 276 -19.06 14.71 7.85
N ALA A 277 -20.14 14.06 7.42
CA ALA A 277 -20.66 14.16 6.06
C ALA A 277 -21.12 15.58 5.70
N GLU A 278 -21.69 16.33 6.66
CA GLU A 278 -22.04 17.75 6.47
C GLU A 278 -20.79 18.66 6.47
N ALA A 279 -19.81 18.38 7.34
CA ALA A 279 -18.65 19.25 7.54
C ALA A 279 -17.63 19.18 6.38
N LYS A 280 -17.39 17.98 5.82
CA LYS A 280 -16.37 17.77 4.78
C LYS A 280 -16.57 18.63 3.52
N PRO A 281 -17.77 18.76 2.94
CA PRO A 281 -18.00 19.67 1.82
C PRO A 281 -17.61 21.13 2.12
N ARG A 282 -17.86 21.61 3.34
CA ARG A 282 -17.47 22.97 3.75
C ARG A 282 -15.96 23.10 3.90
N LEU A 283 -15.30 22.08 4.46
CA LEU A 283 -13.84 22.04 4.56
C LEU A 283 -13.19 22.10 3.17
N ALA A 284 -13.78 21.44 2.18
CA ALA A 284 -13.29 21.41 0.81
C ALA A 284 -13.37 22.77 0.08
N GLU A 285 -13.99 23.79 0.67
CA GLU A 285 -13.97 25.16 0.13
C GLU A 285 -12.70 25.93 0.48
N PHE A 286 -11.96 25.50 1.52
CA PHE A 286 -10.79 26.19 2.03
C PHE A 286 -9.52 25.90 1.22
N ASP A 287 -8.63 26.90 1.18
CA ASP A 287 -7.35 26.89 0.48
C ASP A 287 -6.14 26.69 1.41
N GLY A 288 -6.41 26.09 2.57
CA GLY A 288 -5.45 25.84 3.63
C GLY A 288 -6.17 25.46 4.92
N PHE A 289 -5.41 25.43 6.01
CA PHE A 289 -5.90 24.97 7.32
C PHE A 289 -6.13 26.13 8.30
N GLY A 290 -6.93 25.87 9.34
CA GLY A 290 -7.28 26.87 10.33
C GLY A 290 -6.06 27.41 11.11
N LEU A 291 -6.04 28.72 11.35
CA LEU A 291 -4.91 29.42 11.98
C LEU A 291 -4.75 29.11 13.47
N SER A 292 -5.83 28.71 14.15
CA SER A 292 -5.84 28.37 15.58
C SER A 292 -6.07 26.88 15.81
N SER A 293 -5.91 26.06 14.76
CA SER A 293 -6.14 24.63 14.88
C SER A 293 -5.09 24.01 15.79
N ALA A 294 -5.53 23.19 16.74
CA ALA A 294 -4.67 22.21 17.37
C ALA A 294 -4.20 21.23 16.29
N GLN A 295 -2.90 20.95 16.23
CA GLN A 295 -2.41 19.92 15.32
C GLN A 295 -2.44 18.57 16.02
N LEU A 296 -3.05 17.57 15.40
CA LEU A 296 -3.26 16.23 15.92
C LEU A 296 -2.55 15.22 15.03
N PHE A 297 -1.82 14.29 15.63
CA PHE A 297 -1.36 13.10 14.94
C PHE A 297 -1.43 11.91 15.88
N GLU A 298 -1.35 10.70 15.32
CA GLU A 298 -1.47 9.48 16.09
C GLU A 298 -0.41 8.44 15.71
N PHE A 299 -0.08 7.59 16.68
CA PHE A 299 0.71 6.38 16.48
C PHE A 299 -0.19 5.14 16.44
N THR A 300 0.28 4.06 15.82
CA THR A 300 -0.50 2.81 15.71
C THR A 300 -0.54 1.98 16.99
N ALA A 301 0.19 2.37 18.03
CA ALA A 301 0.05 1.85 19.39
C ALA A 301 0.60 2.84 20.44
N PRO A 302 0.39 2.58 21.75
CA PRO A 302 0.84 3.44 22.82
C PRO A 302 2.33 3.77 22.79
N VAL A 303 2.67 5.04 23.00
CA VAL A 303 4.04 5.53 23.12
C VAL A 303 4.45 5.79 24.56
N ASP A 304 5.76 5.88 24.79
CA ASP A 304 6.31 6.26 26.09
C ASP A 304 6.09 7.78 26.32
N PRO A 305 5.27 8.18 27.32
CA PRO A 305 5.03 9.59 27.63
C PRO A 305 6.30 10.39 27.91
N ALA A 306 7.35 9.76 28.45
CA ALA A 306 8.61 10.46 28.74
C ALA A 306 9.31 10.96 27.46
N THR A 307 9.02 10.34 26.32
CA THR A 307 9.62 10.68 25.03
C THR A 307 8.80 11.65 24.19
N ILE A 308 7.60 12.04 24.65
CA ILE A 308 6.74 13.02 23.97
C ILE A 308 6.79 14.35 24.71
N ASN A 309 7.57 15.29 24.20
CA ASN A 309 7.76 16.61 24.81
C ASN A 309 8.27 17.63 23.77
N THR A 310 8.49 18.87 24.19
CA THR A 310 8.92 19.98 23.32
C THR A 310 10.34 19.81 22.73
N SER A 311 11.14 18.86 23.22
CA SER A 311 12.44 18.54 22.62
C SER A 311 12.32 17.53 21.47
N THR A 312 11.28 16.69 21.48
CA THR A 312 11.08 15.60 20.51
C THR A 312 9.99 15.89 19.48
N VAL A 313 9.09 16.81 19.77
CA VAL A 313 8.04 17.30 18.87
C VAL A 313 8.19 18.81 18.73
N LYS A 314 8.37 19.28 17.50
CA LYS A 314 8.63 20.70 17.22
C LYS A 314 7.74 21.21 16.11
N LEU A 315 7.25 22.44 16.26
CA LEU A 315 6.55 23.19 15.23
C LEU A 315 7.47 24.27 14.68
N TYR A 316 7.62 24.30 13.36
CA TYR A 316 8.43 25.28 12.67
C TYR A 316 7.59 26.11 11.70
N GLN A 317 7.87 27.40 11.60
CA GLN A 317 7.41 28.26 10.52
C GLN A 317 8.41 28.21 9.36
N LEU A 318 7.89 28.10 8.13
CA LEU A 318 8.66 28.15 6.89
C LEU A 318 8.57 29.53 6.23
N GLY A 319 9.47 29.81 5.28
CA GLY A 319 9.44 31.03 4.45
C GLY A 319 10.70 31.91 4.55
N GLY A 320 11.57 31.65 5.54
CA GLY A 320 12.91 32.23 5.63
C GLY A 320 14.01 31.32 5.07
N ALA A 321 15.26 31.77 5.15
CA ALA A 321 16.43 30.96 4.80
C ALA A 321 16.64 29.75 5.75
N GLN A 322 16.04 29.80 6.92
CA GLN A 322 16.03 28.74 7.94
C GLN A 322 14.63 28.63 8.55
N PRO A 323 14.19 27.42 8.95
CA PRO A 323 12.93 27.26 9.67
C PRO A 323 12.99 27.94 11.04
N GLU A 324 11.95 28.70 11.40
CA GLU A 324 11.84 29.37 12.69
C GLU A 324 11.04 28.50 13.66
N LEU A 325 11.56 28.25 14.87
CA LEU A 325 10.85 27.45 15.87
C LEU A 325 9.67 28.25 16.44
N VAL A 326 8.46 27.70 16.33
CA VAL A 326 7.25 28.27 16.91
C VAL A 326 7.04 27.69 18.31
N PRO A 327 7.03 28.51 19.38
CA PRO A 327 6.75 28.05 20.73
C PRO A 327 5.41 27.32 20.79
N SER A 328 5.43 26.07 21.29
CA SER A 328 4.26 25.20 21.28
C SER A 328 4.16 24.36 22.55
N THR A 329 2.93 24.03 22.96
CA THR A 329 2.66 22.99 23.97
C THR A 329 2.45 21.65 23.29
N ILE A 330 2.95 20.58 23.91
CA ILE A 330 2.81 19.20 23.44
C ILE A 330 2.02 18.42 24.48
N GLU A 331 0.92 17.80 24.06
CA GLU A 331 0.03 17.01 24.89
C GLU A 331 -0.07 15.60 24.32
N LEU A 332 0.30 14.58 25.09
CA LEU A 332 -0.03 13.19 24.80
C LEU A 332 -1.36 12.87 25.48
N LEU A 333 -2.36 12.44 24.73
CA LEU A 333 -3.67 12.08 25.28
C LEU A 333 -3.60 10.80 26.12
N ASP A 334 -4.63 10.55 26.92
CA ASP A 334 -4.68 9.44 27.88
C ASP A 334 -4.55 8.05 27.24
N ASP A 335 -4.93 7.89 25.97
CA ASP A 335 -4.73 6.65 25.21
C ASP A 335 -3.26 6.38 24.83
N ARG A 336 -2.39 7.37 25.04
CA ARG A 336 -0.97 7.34 24.70
C ARG A 336 -0.68 7.10 23.22
N MET A 337 -1.65 7.33 22.35
CA MET A 337 -1.49 7.17 20.90
C MET A 337 -1.59 8.51 20.19
N HIS A 338 -2.44 9.41 20.70
CA HIS A 338 -2.70 10.70 20.09
C HIS A 338 -1.87 11.80 20.73
N VAL A 339 -1.20 12.58 19.88
CA VAL A 339 -0.42 13.75 20.30
C VAL A 339 -1.04 15.00 19.71
N VAL A 340 -1.18 16.01 20.55
CA VAL A 340 -1.69 17.31 20.16
C VAL A 340 -0.66 18.41 20.39
N VAL A 341 -0.43 19.21 19.36
CA VAL A 341 0.49 20.35 19.35
C VAL A 341 -0.36 21.62 19.29
N ARG A 342 -0.03 22.62 20.12
CA ARG A 342 -0.68 23.95 20.09
C ARG A 342 0.36 25.05 20.10
N PRO A 343 0.28 26.02 19.17
CA PRO A 343 1.08 27.24 19.28
C PRO A 343 0.73 28.00 20.57
N VAL A 344 1.74 28.44 21.32
CA VAL A 344 1.54 29.17 22.58
C VAL A 344 0.86 30.52 22.36
N GLU A 345 1.15 31.19 21.24
CA GLU A 345 0.53 32.46 20.86
C GLU A 345 -0.92 32.29 20.36
N GLY A 346 -1.40 31.04 20.20
CA GLY A 346 -2.78 30.71 19.89
C GLY A 346 -3.22 30.89 18.43
N ARG A 347 -2.55 31.77 17.66
CA ARG A 347 -2.86 32.00 16.24
C ARG A 347 -1.60 31.99 15.38
N LEU A 348 -1.61 31.17 14.34
CA LEU A 348 -0.63 31.14 13.27
C LEU A 348 -0.89 32.24 12.24
N LEU A 349 0.13 32.61 11.48
CA LEU A 349 0.03 33.56 10.39
C LEU A 349 -0.78 32.98 9.22
N GLU A 350 -1.46 33.83 8.46
CA GLU A 350 -2.21 33.46 7.25
C GLU A 350 -1.28 33.12 6.11
N LYS A 351 -1.73 32.26 5.18
CA LYS A 351 -0.98 31.87 3.97
C LYS A 351 0.47 31.46 4.26
N THR A 352 0.72 30.92 5.44
CA THR A 352 2.06 30.62 5.93
C THR A 352 2.19 29.12 6.06
N SER A 353 3.33 28.60 5.60
CA SER A 353 3.62 27.18 5.70
C SER A 353 4.34 26.89 7.01
N TYR A 354 3.96 25.80 7.65
CA TYR A 354 4.51 25.29 8.89
C TYR A 354 4.89 23.83 8.73
N VAL A 355 5.75 23.32 9.61
CA VAL A 355 6.15 21.92 9.66
C VAL A 355 6.08 21.42 11.08
N ILE A 356 5.48 20.25 11.28
CA ILE A 356 5.71 19.47 12.50
C ILE A 356 6.84 18.50 12.21
N GLY A 357 7.88 18.54 13.05
CA GLY A 357 9.02 17.63 13.01
C GLY A 357 9.05 16.76 14.26
N LEU A 358 9.28 15.47 14.06
CA LEU A 358 9.43 14.46 15.11
C LEU A 358 10.88 13.98 15.20
N SER A 359 11.38 13.83 16.41
CA SER A 359 12.71 13.28 16.68
C SER A 359 12.73 11.74 16.59
N PRO A 360 13.83 11.13 16.11
CA PRO A 360 14.05 9.68 16.19
C PRO A 360 14.25 9.16 17.62
N SER A 361 14.27 10.04 18.63
CA SER A 361 14.32 9.65 20.05
C SER A 361 12.96 9.27 20.64
N ILE A 362 11.86 9.44 19.90
CA ILE A 362 10.53 8.97 20.35
C ILE A 362 10.57 7.44 20.44
N ARG A 363 9.98 6.90 21.50
CA ARG A 363 9.91 5.46 21.77
C ARG A 363 8.48 5.03 22.00
N ASP A 364 8.18 3.80 21.61
CA ASP A 364 6.91 3.21 22.01
C ASP A 364 6.90 2.79 23.49
N ALA A 365 5.75 2.33 23.99
CA ALA A 365 5.61 1.89 25.38
C ALA A 365 6.54 0.70 25.75
N THR A 366 7.10 0.01 24.76
CA THR A 366 8.07 -1.10 24.94
C THR A 366 9.52 -0.67 24.72
N GLN A 367 9.78 0.64 24.66
CA GLN A 367 11.09 1.25 24.39
C GLN A 367 11.66 0.96 23.00
N GLN A 368 10.83 0.53 22.03
CA GLN A 368 11.27 0.34 20.65
C GLN A 368 11.19 1.66 19.86
N PRO A 369 12.05 1.85 18.84
CA PRO A 369 11.94 2.98 17.93
C PRO A 369 10.62 2.97 17.15
N ILE A 370 10.06 4.15 16.95
CA ILE A 370 8.92 4.36 16.03
C ILE A 370 9.42 4.31 14.59
N VAL A 371 8.59 3.81 13.68
CA VAL A 371 8.83 3.86 12.23
C VAL A 371 7.72 4.56 11.46
N LEU A 372 7.92 4.72 10.15
CA LEU A 372 7.04 5.50 9.31
C LEU A 372 6.14 4.59 8.49
N MET A 373 4.96 5.07 8.16
CA MET A 373 4.27 4.55 6.98
C MET A 373 4.96 5.05 5.70
N PRO A 374 4.77 4.39 4.55
CA PRO A 374 5.40 4.79 3.29
C PRO A 374 5.23 6.29 2.95
N ALA A 375 4.04 6.86 3.16
CA ALA A 375 3.80 8.29 2.93
C ALA A 375 4.74 9.19 3.75
N GLY A 376 4.97 8.85 5.02
CA GLY A 376 5.91 9.58 5.88
C GLY A 376 7.36 9.43 5.47
N HIS A 377 7.74 8.24 4.99
CA HIS A 377 9.06 8.02 4.41
C HIS A 377 9.26 8.91 3.16
N PHE A 378 8.31 8.91 2.24
CA PHE A 378 8.43 9.70 1.00
C PHE A 378 8.49 11.22 1.24
N LEU A 379 7.82 11.73 2.27
CA LEU A 379 7.94 13.14 2.66
C LEU A 379 9.38 13.51 3.06
N ARG A 380 10.14 12.58 3.63
CA ARG A 380 11.54 12.77 4.03
C ARG A 380 12.55 12.37 2.94
N ALA A 381 12.10 11.68 1.89
CA ALA A 381 12.97 11.12 0.87
C ALA A 381 13.80 12.19 0.15
N ASN A 382 15.01 11.81 -0.25
CA ASN A 382 15.91 12.66 -1.02
C ASN A 382 15.51 12.66 -2.49
N ALA A 383 15.23 11.47 -3.03
CA ALA A 383 14.79 11.30 -4.39
C ALA A 383 13.43 11.98 -4.63
N SER A 384 13.26 12.55 -5.83
CA SER A 384 11.96 13.03 -6.29
C SER A 384 11.03 11.84 -6.52
N MET A 385 9.73 12.01 -6.27
CA MET A 385 8.72 10.99 -6.56
C MET A 385 8.20 11.05 -7.99
N LEU A 386 8.57 12.09 -8.75
CA LEU A 386 8.10 12.32 -10.11
C LEU A 386 9.23 12.27 -11.13
N GLN A 387 8.92 11.80 -12.32
CA GLN A 387 9.75 11.92 -13.52
C GLN A 387 8.85 12.12 -14.73
N ASP A 388 9.10 13.18 -15.50
CA ASP A 388 8.39 13.46 -16.76
C ASP A 388 6.85 13.43 -16.63
N GLY A 389 6.33 13.84 -15.47
CA GLY A 389 4.89 13.85 -15.18
C GLY A 389 4.29 12.50 -14.81
N ALA A 390 5.11 11.47 -14.59
CA ALA A 390 4.72 10.16 -14.07
C ALA A 390 5.29 9.92 -12.66
N SER A 391 4.66 9.02 -11.91
CA SER A 391 5.22 8.52 -10.64
C SER A 391 6.45 7.66 -10.91
N LYS A 392 7.51 7.86 -10.11
CA LYS A 392 8.70 6.99 -10.09
C LYS A 392 8.50 5.71 -9.28
N ILE A 393 7.49 5.65 -8.42
CA ILE A 393 7.19 4.44 -7.64
C ILE A 393 5.95 3.81 -8.23
N HIS A 394 6.08 2.62 -8.82
CA HIS A 394 4.97 1.93 -9.49
C HIS A 394 3.73 1.75 -8.59
N ALA A 395 3.94 1.53 -7.28
CA ALA A 395 2.86 1.34 -6.31
C ALA A 395 2.17 2.65 -5.88
N VAL A 396 2.62 3.81 -6.35
CA VAL A 396 2.07 5.12 -5.99
C VAL A 396 1.45 5.74 -7.26
N ASP A 397 0.16 6.01 -7.22
CA ASP A 397 -0.54 6.66 -8.32
C ASP A 397 -0.05 8.11 -8.53
N LEU A 398 -0.34 8.66 -9.70
CA LEU A 398 0.15 9.99 -10.08
C LEU A 398 -0.36 11.11 -9.15
N ASP A 399 -1.62 11.08 -8.70
CA ASP A 399 -2.17 12.12 -7.83
C ASP A 399 -1.48 12.09 -6.46
N SER A 400 -1.31 10.89 -5.89
CA SER A 400 -0.54 10.68 -4.66
C SER A 400 0.92 11.14 -4.81
N ALA A 401 1.59 10.78 -5.91
CA ALA A 401 2.96 11.19 -6.16
C ALA A 401 3.10 12.71 -6.29
N GLN A 402 2.15 13.39 -6.95
CA GLN A 402 2.12 14.85 -7.06
C GLN A 402 1.96 15.54 -5.70
N ARG A 403 1.06 15.04 -4.85
CA ARG A 403 0.86 15.57 -3.48
C ARG A 403 2.11 15.41 -2.63
N ILE A 404 2.68 14.21 -2.65
CA ILE A 404 3.91 13.90 -1.91
C ILE A 404 5.04 14.79 -2.39
N GLU A 405 5.24 14.93 -3.70
CA GLU A 405 6.35 15.74 -4.24
C GLU A 405 6.20 17.23 -3.89
N GLY A 406 4.98 17.76 -3.94
CA GLY A 406 4.70 19.14 -3.51
C GLY A 406 5.03 19.36 -2.04
N ALA A 407 4.59 18.45 -1.17
CA ALA A 407 4.88 18.51 0.27
C ALA A 407 6.37 18.29 0.58
N ARG A 408 7.02 17.31 -0.07
CA ARG A 408 8.45 17.00 0.07
C ARG A 408 9.33 18.19 -0.34
N THR A 409 9.00 18.84 -1.45
CA THR A 409 9.72 20.03 -1.94
C THR A 409 9.62 21.19 -0.95
N LEU A 410 8.42 21.44 -0.41
CA LEU A 410 8.20 22.47 0.60
C LEU A 410 8.97 22.18 1.90
N LEU A 411 9.07 20.91 2.28
CA LEU A 411 9.74 20.45 3.49
C LEU A 411 11.27 20.41 3.37
N ALA A 412 11.82 20.26 2.16
CA ALA A 412 13.25 20.05 1.94
C ALA A 412 14.17 21.09 2.61
N PRO A 413 13.94 22.41 2.49
CA PRO A 413 14.81 23.40 3.16
C PRO A 413 14.82 23.26 4.69
N ALA A 414 13.69 22.88 5.29
CA ALA A 414 13.62 22.67 6.73
C ALA A 414 14.36 21.41 7.17
N LEU A 415 14.23 20.32 6.40
CA LEU A 415 14.97 19.09 6.64
C LEU A 415 16.49 19.26 6.44
N ASP A 416 16.91 20.06 5.47
CA ASP A 416 18.32 20.33 5.22
C ASP A 416 18.92 21.19 6.35
N ALA A 417 18.13 22.08 6.94
CA ALA A 417 18.51 22.90 8.09
C ALA A 417 18.57 22.12 9.42
N VAL A 418 17.57 21.26 9.68
CA VAL A 418 17.45 20.51 10.94
C VAL A 418 18.26 19.20 10.91
N GLY A 419 18.47 18.64 9.71
CA GLY A 419 19.08 17.34 9.48
C GLY A 419 18.04 16.24 9.27
N ARG A 420 18.07 15.60 8.10
CA ARG A 420 17.19 14.47 7.75
C ARG A 420 17.35 13.29 8.69
N ASP A 421 18.58 12.95 9.06
CA ASP A 421 18.86 11.85 9.99
C ASP A 421 18.46 12.16 11.44
N ALA A 422 18.40 13.44 11.80
CA ALA A 422 17.92 13.91 13.09
C ALA A 422 16.39 14.04 13.14
N THR A 423 15.68 13.71 12.05
CA THR A 423 14.24 13.84 11.92
C THR A 423 13.63 12.47 11.59
N LEU A 424 12.82 11.93 12.50
CA LEU A 424 12.05 10.71 12.26
C LEU A 424 11.01 10.95 11.16
N ALA A 425 10.13 11.91 11.40
CA ALA A 425 9.07 12.30 10.48
C ALA A 425 9.00 13.82 10.44
N ALA A 426 8.61 14.36 9.28
CA ALA A 426 8.14 15.71 9.23
C ALA A 426 7.05 15.83 8.15
N TRP A 427 6.09 16.71 8.39
CA TRP A 427 5.06 17.00 7.41
C TRP A 427 4.71 18.49 7.42
N PRO A 428 4.55 19.09 6.23
CA PRO A 428 4.16 20.49 6.15
C PRO A 428 2.65 20.65 6.16
N PHE A 429 2.20 21.82 6.58
CA PHE A 429 0.85 22.31 6.36
C PHE A 429 0.85 23.82 6.07
N THR A 430 -0.12 24.30 5.30
CA THR A 430 -0.26 25.72 4.98
C THR A 430 -1.57 26.28 5.52
N THR A 431 -1.51 27.39 6.24
CA THR A 431 -2.70 28.06 6.78
C THR A 431 -3.51 28.74 5.69
N MET A 432 -4.83 28.77 5.87
CA MET A 432 -5.77 29.39 4.92
C MET A 432 -5.66 30.92 4.87
N GLU A 433 -6.27 31.52 3.85
CA GLU A 433 -6.59 32.95 3.85
C GLU A 433 -7.75 33.25 4.79
N ILE A 434 -7.68 34.34 5.56
CA ILE A 434 -8.90 34.90 6.15
C ILE A 434 -9.45 35.97 5.22
N LYS A 435 -10.55 35.64 4.55
CA LYS A 435 -11.35 36.67 3.86
C LYS A 435 -11.85 37.65 4.92
N ALA A 436 -11.65 38.95 4.66
CA ALA A 436 -12.10 40.01 5.56
C ALA A 436 -13.57 39.78 5.94
N PRO A 437 -13.96 40.04 7.21
CA PRO A 437 -15.34 39.89 7.62
C PRO A 437 -16.25 40.69 6.67
N LEU A 438 -17.44 40.16 6.40
CA LEU A 438 -18.50 40.92 5.72
C LEU A 438 -18.62 42.26 6.42
N ALA A 439 -18.16 43.33 5.75
CA ALA A 439 -18.44 44.68 6.21
C ALA A 439 -19.96 44.77 6.32
N SER A 440 -20.46 45.12 7.51
CA SER A 440 -21.89 45.30 7.75
C SER A 440 -22.46 46.21 6.66
N ALA A 441 -23.30 45.64 5.79
CA ALA A 441 -23.99 46.37 4.74
C ALA A 441 -25.01 47.36 5.33
#